data_AF-A0A938D5M9-F1
#
_entry.id   AF-A0A938D5M9-F1
#
_cell.length_a   1.000
_cell.length_b   1.000
_cell.length_c   1.000
_cell.angle_alpha   90.00
_cell.angle_beta   90.00
_cell.angle_gamma   90.00
#
_symmetry.space_group_name_H-M   'P 1'
#
loop_
_entity.id
_entity.type
_entity.pdbx_description
1 polymer ?
#
loop_
_entity_poly.entity_id
_entity_poly.type
_entity_poly.pdbx_seq_one_letter_code
_entity_poly.pdbx_strand_id
1 'polypeptide(L)'
;MTAHVVARRAPALGRRVDSWVDKAWFGFRANGLRLRRAVRDWGARDSFADERVAGFADWSTIIGASHTPLWRLARTDEAGAGAEWKLTAGKVQNLRVAARRLNGLLIPAGALFSFWRALGRPTGARGYVAGRELREGCMVASTGGGLCQLSNALYAAALDAGLEIVERHAHSKIVPGSLAEHGRDATVFWNYVDLRFRAAADCVLDVHLDATHLHVTLRARDAAPVATQVATPVAAPRAPAAGTGVPHDHNHAHDCIGCEQVDCVEYIAPVTQAGHTAWLLDEVWPEFDGWMVKRARAGDHVSLPLDGTRRGRAAYAWSVAALPEPRVREHAMLAAVRGLATRLLGAQGAARQRGLLRLDRRLASAYARDLAPEADRLVISLNLVPHLWRAGVLGGRHYSVLLNRAPLSLLHAQLDRAHALHPDSPTLADFRADAALVEAEEEALRGAHALVTPHAAVAAYCRARYGGLVQQLDWSLPPKVHDTSHDIAHTFAPRRAVLFPASALGRKGAYEVRAACRALGLPVRVLGEASEGGDFWSGVDASPADRRDKWAGVACVVLPAFVEHRPRLLLQALARGVPVLCSQECGLSDDIPGVRIVPAGDAATLTTALAQALSR
;
A
#
# COMPACT_ATOMS: atom_id res chain seq x y z
N MET A 1 -65.24 -35.35 -8.79
CA MET A 1 -65.87 -34.03 -8.62
C MET A 1 -64.90 -33.13 -7.88
N THR A 2 -64.21 -32.31 -8.66
CA THR A 2 -63.18 -31.34 -8.27
C THR A 2 -63.86 -30.11 -7.65
N ALA A 3 -63.59 -29.82 -6.38
CA ALA A 3 -64.00 -28.58 -5.73
C ALA A 3 -62.87 -27.55 -5.87
N HIS A 4 -63.10 -26.56 -6.73
CA HIS A 4 -62.26 -25.37 -6.90
C HIS A 4 -62.23 -24.54 -5.62
N VAL A 5 -61.06 -24.49 -4.96
CA VAL A 5 -60.75 -23.41 -4.01
C VAL A 5 -60.12 -22.27 -4.81
N VAL A 6 -60.90 -21.20 -4.99
CA VAL A 6 -60.46 -19.95 -5.60
C VAL A 6 -59.48 -19.26 -4.66
N ALA A 7 -58.18 -19.45 -4.92
CA ALA A 7 -57.14 -18.61 -4.33
C ALA A 7 -57.27 -17.20 -4.92
N ARG A 8 -57.79 -16.26 -4.12
CA ARG A 8 -57.72 -14.83 -4.44
C ARG A 8 -56.25 -14.43 -4.52
N ARG A 9 -55.76 -14.17 -5.74
CA ARG A 9 -54.48 -13.49 -5.98
C ARG A 9 -54.46 -12.17 -5.20
N ALA A 10 -53.53 -12.03 -4.27
CA ALA A 10 -53.09 -10.72 -3.81
C ALA A 10 -52.57 -9.94 -5.03
N PRO A 11 -52.85 -8.64 -5.17
CA PRO A 11 -52.38 -7.86 -6.30
C PRO A 11 -50.86 -7.84 -6.28
N ALA A 12 -50.25 -8.24 -7.40
CA ALA A 12 -48.83 -8.00 -7.65
C ALA A 12 -48.57 -6.51 -7.45
N LEU A 13 -47.70 -6.15 -6.50
CA LEU A 13 -47.07 -4.84 -6.44
C LEU A 13 -46.15 -4.72 -7.66
N GLY A 14 -46.75 -4.51 -8.83
CA GLY A 14 -46.06 -4.19 -10.06
C GLY A 14 -45.36 -2.85 -9.87
N ARG A 15 -44.06 -2.88 -9.55
CA ARG A 15 -43.19 -1.73 -9.77
C ARG A 15 -43.24 -1.42 -11.26
N ARG A 16 -43.70 -0.22 -11.62
CA ARG A 16 -43.56 0.31 -12.98
C ARG A 16 -42.08 0.19 -13.37
N VAL A 17 -41.81 -0.53 -14.46
CA VAL A 17 -40.51 -0.43 -15.12
C VAL A 17 -40.37 1.03 -15.55
N ASP A 18 -39.41 1.77 -15.00
CA ASP A 18 -39.17 3.18 -15.32
C ASP A 18 -39.11 3.34 -16.84
N SER A 19 -40.14 3.93 -17.43
CA SER A 19 -40.23 4.12 -18.87
C SER A 19 -39.14 5.10 -19.31
N TRP A 20 -38.77 5.09 -20.59
CA TRP A 20 -37.84 6.08 -21.12
C TRP A 20 -38.34 7.52 -20.87
N VAL A 21 -39.66 7.70 -20.83
CA VAL A 21 -40.35 8.96 -20.49
C VAL A 21 -40.09 9.35 -19.02
N ASP A 22 -40.16 8.40 -18.09
CA ASP A 22 -39.87 8.66 -16.67
C ASP A 22 -38.41 9.06 -16.44
N LYS A 23 -37.46 8.42 -17.15
CA LYS A 23 -36.04 8.79 -17.12
C LYS A 23 -35.79 10.18 -17.72
N ALA A 24 -36.43 10.50 -18.83
CA ALA A 24 -36.34 11.82 -19.46
C ALA A 24 -36.94 12.92 -18.57
N TRP A 25 -38.09 12.65 -17.96
CA TRP A 25 -38.77 13.56 -17.03
C TRP A 25 -37.96 13.79 -15.75
N PHE A 26 -37.38 12.73 -15.17
CA PHE A 26 -36.45 12.83 -14.05
C PHE A 26 -35.21 13.65 -14.43
N GLY A 27 -34.63 13.42 -15.62
CA GLY A 27 -33.52 14.19 -16.15
C GLY A 27 -33.84 15.68 -16.31
N PHE A 28 -35.03 16.00 -16.82
CA PHE A 28 -35.51 17.38 -16.94
C PHE A 28 -35.65 18.05 -15.57
N ARG A 29 -36.32 17.40 -14.60
CA ARG A 29 -36.45 17.92 -13.23
C ARG A 29 -35.10 18.12 -12.55
N ALA A 30 -34.20 17.15 -12.68
CA ALA A 30 -32.84 17.26 -12.15
C ALA A 30 -32.07 18.43 -12.77
N ASN A 31 -32.20 18.64 -14.08
CA ASN A 31 -31.60 19.81 -14.76
C ASN A 31 -32.19 21.14 -14.29
N GLY A 32 -33.51 21.21 -14.07
CA GLY A 32 -34.15 22.39 -13.47
C GLY A 32 -33.61 22.72 -12.07
N LEU A 33 -33.46 21.70 -11.21
CA LEU A 33 -32.86 21.86 -9.88
C LEU A 33 -31.39 22.31 -9.95
N ARG A 34 -30.62 21.78 -10.91
CA ARG A 34 -29.23 22.21 -11.17
C ARG A 34 -29.16 23.66 -11.60
N LEU A 35 -30.00 24.09 -12.53
CA LEU A 35 -30.02 25.48 -13.01
C LEU A 35 -30.41 26.44 -11.89
N ARG A 36 -31.46 26.11 -11.13
CA ARG A 36 -31.87 26.90 -9.97
C ARG A 36 -30.76 27.02 -8.93
N ARG A 37 -30.02 25.94 -8.68
CA ARG A 37 -28.83 25.94 -7.81
C ARG A 37 -27.72 26.82 -8.37
N ALA A 38 -27.38 26.69 -9.66
CA ALA A 38 -26.35 27.51 -10.28
C ALA A 38 -26.68 29.02 -10.19
N VAL A 39 -27.94 29.38 -10.41
CA VAL A 39 -28.42 30.77 -10.26
C VAL A 39 -28.31 31.23 -8.80
N ARG A 40 -28.70 30.40 -7.83
CA ARG A 40 -28.57 30.71 -6.40
C ARG A 40 -27.12 30.92 -6.01
N ASP A 41 -26.24 29.99 -6.37
CA ASP A 41 -24.83 30.01 -6.02
C ASP A 41 -24.13 31.22 -6.68
N TRP A 42 -24.51 31.58 -7.93
CA TRP A 42 -24.03 32.78 -8.60
C TRP A 42 -24.52 34.08 -7.94
N GLY A 43 -25.81 34.14 -7.58
CA GLY A 43 -26.41 35.29 -6.89
C GLY A 43 -25.82 35.51 -5.49
N ALA A 44 -25.49 34.43 -4.78
CA ALA A 44 -24.84 34.47 -3.47
C ALA A 44 -23.34 34.83 -3.54
N ARG A 45 -22.73 34.80 -4.74
CA ARG A 45 -21.28 34.98 -4.97
C ARG A 45 -20.42 34.05 -4.12
N ASP A 46 -20.88 32.83 -3.89
CA ASP A 46 -20.16 31.86 -3.07
C ASP A 46 -18.82 31.49 -3.71
N SER A 47 -17.73 31.65 -2.95
CA SER A 47 -16.45 30.98 -3.23
C SER A 47 -16.53 29.53 -2.75
N PHE A 48 -15.80 28.63 -3.41
CA PHE A 48 -15.85 27.19 -3.12
C PHE A 48 -14.47 26.65 -2.83
N ALA A 49 -14.41 25.64 -1.95
CA ALA A 49 -13.20 24.88 -1.69
C ALA A 49 -12.77 24.08 -2.94
N ASP A 50 -11.66 24.48 -3.57
CA ASP A 50 -11.04 23.78 -4.70
C ASP A 50 -9.51 23.65 -4.60
N GLU A 51 -8.88 24.35 -3.65
CA GLU A 51 -7.44 24.27 -3.37
C GLU A 51 -7.07 23.08 -2.47
N ARG A 52 -5.81 22.64 -2.57
CA ARG A 52 -5.29 21.51 -1.78
C ARG A 52 -3.94 21.84 -1.16
N VAL A 53 -3.73 21.35 0.05
CA VAL A 53 -2.44 21.40 0.74
C VAL A 53 -1.64 20.13 0.46
N ALA A 54 -0.31 20.25 0.49
CA ALA A 54 0.61 19.14 0.23
C ALA A 54 0.76 18.19 1.44
N GLY A 55 0.53 18.69 2.65
CA GLY A 55 0.65 17.95 3.90
C GLY A 55 -0.01 18.70 5.06
N PHE A 56 0.00 18.08 6.24
CA PHE A 56 -0.71 18.56 7.43
C PHE A 56 0.20 19.15 8.51
N ALA A 57 1.50 19.34 8.25
CA ALA A 57 2.46 19.83 9.25
C ALA A 57 2.04 21.18 9.84
N ASP A 58 1.60 22.11 8.98
CA ASP A 58 1.10 23.42 9.38
C ASP A 58 -0.34 23.40 9.90
N TRP A 59 -1.01 22.24 9.91
CA TRP A 59 -2.43 22.05 10.26
C TRP A 59 -2.55 21.12 11.48
N SER A 60 -1.92 21.51 12.57
CA SER A 60 -1.71 20.64 13.74
C SER A 60 -2.97 20.50 14.62
N THR A 61 -3.85 21.50 14.64
CA THR A 61 -5.01 21.53 15.55
C THR A 61 -6.18 20.77 14.94
N ILE A 62 -6.68 19.75 15.64
CA ILE A 62 -7.92 19.06 15.27
C ILE A 62 -9.11 19.84 15.83
N ILE A 63 -9.99 20.32 14.96
CA ILE A 63 -11.19 21.08 15.34
C ILE A 63 -12.48 20.24 15.27
N GLY A 64 -12.46 19.13 14.54
CA GLY A 64 -13.58 18.18 14.48
C GLY A 64 -13.14 16.86 13.87
N ALA A 65 -13.74 15.75 14.31
CA ALA A 65 -13.34 14.43 13.88
C ALA A 65 -14.52 13.45 13.84
N SER A 66 -14.45 12.48 12.93
CA SER A 66 -15.38 11.37 12.86
C SER A 66 -14.65 10.10 12.44
N HIS A 67 -14.97 9.01 13.13
CA HIS A 67 -14.42 7.68 12.88
C HIS A 67 -15.58 6.70 12.68
N THR A 68 -15.66 6.05 11.52
CA THR A 68 -16.76 5.13 11.23
C THR A 68 -16.22 3.78 10.75
N PRO A 69 -16.73 2.64 11.28
CA PRO A 69 -16.30 1.33 10.82
C PRO A 69 -16.55 1.11 9.33
N LEU A 70 -15.55 0.60 8.61
CA LEU A 70 -15.65 0.24 7.19
C LEU A 70 -16.45 -1.05 7.01
N TRP A 71 -16.13 -2.04 7.83
CA TRP A 71 -16.72 -3.37 7.80
C TRP A 71 -17.73 -3.45 8.93
N ARG A 72 -19.01 -3.27 8.63
CA ARG A 72 -20.04 -3.63 9.60
C ARG A 72 -20.14 -5.15 9.52
N LEU A 73 -19.67 -5.84 10.57
CA LEU A 73 -19.84 -7.29 10.73
C LEU A 73 -21.30 -7.61 10.42
N ALA A 74 -21.55 -8.36 9.34
CA ALA A 74 -22.69 -9.26 9.39
C ALA A 74 -22.46 -10.11 10.64
N ARG A 75 -23.42 -10.13 11.57
CA ARG A 75 -23.33 -11.00 12.75
C ARG A 75 -22.93 -12.38 12.22
N THR A 76 -21.88 -12.96 12.80
CA THR A 76 -21.23 -14.20 12.35
C THR A 76 -22.16 -15.42 12.33
N ASP A 77 -23.43 -15.21 12.68
CA ASP A 77 -24.44 -16.19 12.99
C ASP A 77 -25.62 -16.08 12.00
N GLU A 78 -25.64 -15.05 11.13
CA GLU A 78 -26.66 -14.88 10.09
C GLU A 78 -26.19 -15.60 8.80
N ALA A 79 -26.99 -16.60 8.38
CA ALA A 79 -26.84 -17.32 7.12
C ALA A 79 -27.01 -16.35 5.93
N GLY A 80 -25.95 -15.59 5.61
CA GLY A 80 -26.00 -14.52 4.62
C GLY A 80 -24.77 -13.59 4.61
N ALA A 81 -23.93 -13.62 5.65
CA ALA A 81 -22.74 -12.77 5.79
C ALA A 81 -21.75 -12.78 4.59
N GLY A 82 -21.65 -13.90 3.86
CA GLY A 82 -20.82 -14.00 2.66
C GLY A 82 -21.44 -13.38 1.41
N ALA A 83 -22.77 -13.39 1.32
CA ALA A 83 -23.51 -13.08 0.09
C ALA A 83 -23.36 -11.62 -0.38
N GLU A 84 -23.21 -10.66 0.55
CA GLU A 84 -23.03 -9.23 0.24
C GLU A 84 -21.57 -8.75 0.21
N TRP A 85 -20.59 -9.66 0.34
CA TRP A 85 -19.18 -9.28 0.44
C TRP A 85 -18.73 -8.38 -0.72
N LYS A 86 -19.14 -8.73 -1.94
CA LYS A 86 -18.83 -7.96 -3.16
C LYS A 86 -19.29 -6.51 -3.08
N LEU A 87 -20.50 -6.26 -2.58
CA LEU A 87 -21.04 -4.90 -2.43
C LEU A 87 -20.39 -4.13 -1.29
N THR A 88 -20.01 -4.83 -0.22
CA THR A 88 -19.29 -4.24 0.90
C THR A 88 -17.87 -3.83 0.49
N ALA A 89 -17.16 -4.71 -0.20
CA ALA A 89 -15.86 -4.42 -0.83
C ALA A 89 -15.98 -3.27 -1.84
N GLY A 90 -17.03 -3.27 -2.65
CA GLY A 90 -17.34 -2.19 -3.58
C GLY A 90 -17.58 -0.84 -2.90
N LYS A 91 -18.31 -0.81 -1.77
CA LYS A 91 -18.44 0.38 -0.92
C LYS A 91 -17.07 0.89 -0.48
N VAL A 92 -16.21 0.02 0.08
CA VAL A 92 -14.90 0.43 0.57
C VAL A 92 -14.03 0.98 -0.56
N GLN A 93 -14.09 0.39 -1.76
CA GLN A 93 -13.45 0.95 -2.96
C GLN A 93 -13.99 2.35 -3.31
N ASN A 94 -15.30 2.57 -3.26
CA ASN A 94 -15.89 3.89 -3.53
C ASN A 94 -15.47 4.94 -2.49
N LEU A 95 -15.44 4.56 -1.21
CA LEU A 95 -14.95 5.40 -0.11
C LEU A 95 -13.48 5.76 -0.31
N ARG A 96 -12.65 4.79 -0.69
CA ARG A 96 -11.24 5.00 -1.00
C ARG A 96 -11.04 5.98 -2.15
N VAL A 97 -11.80 5.85 -3.23
CA VAL A 97 -11.74 6.79 -4.38
C VAL A 97 -12.14 8.20 -3.95
N ALA A 98 -13.20 8.33 -3.14
CA ALA A 98 -13.68 9.62 -2.66
C ALA A 98 -12.75 10.25 -1.62
N ALA A 99 -12.24 9.47 -0.66
CA ALA A 99 -11.29 9.92 0.36
C ALA A 99 -10.05 10.55 -0.28
N ARG A 100 -9.47 9.91 -1.30
CA ARG A 100 -8.34 10.50 -2.04
C ARG A 100 -8.64 11.86 -2.66
N ARG A 101 -9.89 12.12 -3.06
CA ARG A 101 -10.31 13.41 -3.64
C ARG A 101 -10.52 14.48 -2.58
N LEU A 102 -10.91 14.11 -1.37
CA LEU A 102 -11.13 15.04 -0.26
C LEU A 102 -9.88 15.27 0.60
N ASN A 103 -8.98 14.30 0.69
CA ASN A 103 -7.81 14.39 1.56
C ASN A 103 -6.87 15.52 1.13
N GLY A 104 -6.61 16.45 2.05
CA GLY A 104 -5.84 17.68 1.84
C GLY A 104 -6.63 18.82 1.20
N LEU A 105 -7.96 18.73 1.07
CA LEU A 105 -8.77 19.83 0.55
C LEU A 105 -8.80 20.98 1.57
N LEU A 106 -8.38 22.17 1.13
CA LEU A 106 -8.47 23.40 1.91
C LEU A 106 -9.87 24.00 1.79
N ILE A 107 -10.44 24.39 2.92
CA ILE A 107 -11.69 25.12 3.04
C ILE A 107 -11.32 26.50 3.58
N PRO A 108 -11.15 27.52 2.72
CA PRO A 108 -10.86 28.86 3.16
C PRO A 108 -11.99 29.45 4.01
N ALA A 109 -11.65 30.39 4.89
CA ALA A 109 -12.61 31.16 5.66
C ALA A 109 -13.68 31.78 4.74
N GLY A 110 -14.95 31.56 5.09
CA GLY A 110 -16.10 32.04 4.33
C GLY A 110 -16.38 31.28 3.03
N ALA A 111 -15.55 30.32 2.60
CA ALA A 111 -15.78 29.52 1.40
C ALA A 111 -16.67 28.29 1.67
N LEU A 112 -17.43 27.89 0.66
CA LEU A 112 -18.37 26.78 0.75
C LEU A 112 -17.71 25.45 0.36
N PHE A 113 -17.77 24.47 1.26
CA PHE A 113 -17.58 23.07 0.89
C PHE A 113 -18.87 22.54 0.25
N SER A 114 -18.73 21.80 -0.86
CA SER A 114 -19.81 21.04 -1.48
C SER A 114 -19.33 19.65 -1.82
N PHE A 115 -19.99 18.64 -1.25
CA PHE A 115 -19.62 17.23 -1.42
C PHE A 115 -19.55 16.83 -2.89
N TRP A 116 -20.59 17.15 -3.66
CA TRP A 116 -20.63 16.82 -5.08
C TRP A 116 -19.74 17.70 -5.95
N ARG A 117 -19.45 18.95 -5.55
CA ARG A 117 -18.46 19.76 -6.27
C ARG A 117 -17.06 19.17 -6.10
N ALA A 118 -16.71 18.74 -4.89
CA ALA A 118 -15.40 18.16 -4.57
C ALA A 118 -15.18 16.78 -5.22
N LEU A 119 -16.20 15.91 -5.22
CA LEU A 119 -16.09 14.56 -5.80
C LEU A 119 -16.43 14.49 -7.29
N GLY A 120 -17.41 15.27 -7.73
CA GLY A 120 -18.06 15.14 -9.04
C GLY A 120 -18.87 13.85 -9.18
N ARG A 121 -19.35 13.58 -10.41
CA ARG A 121 -20.16 12.39 -10.71
C ARG A 121 -19.39 11.09 -10.41
N PRO A 122 -19.95 10.16 -9.61
CA PRO A 122 -19.36 8.84 -9.46
C PRO A 122 -19.58 8.03 -10.75
N THR A 123 -18.48 7.61 -11.39
CA THR A 123 -18.50 6.81 -12.62
C THR A 123 -17.42 5.74 -12.62
N GLY A 124 -17.62 4.66 -13.38
CA GLY A 124 -16.62 3.61 -13.59
C GLY A 124 -15.28 4.15 -14.08
N ALA A 125 -15.30 5.11 -15.02
CA ALA A 125 -14.09 5.77 -15.54
C ALA A 125 -13.29 6.54 -14.46
N ARG A 126 -13.94 6.93 -13.36
CA ARG A 126 -13.31 7.58 -12.21
C ARG A 126 -12.91 6.59 -11.10
N GLY A 127 -13.10 5.29 -11.33
CA GLY A 127 -12.72 4.20 -10.42
C GLY A 127 -13.82 3.78 -9.44
N TYR A 128 -15.02 4.36 -9.54
CA TYR A 128 -16.16 3.94 -8.73
C TYR A 128 -16.74 2.62 -9.26
N VAL A 129 -17.17 1.76 -8.35
CA VAL A 129 -17.72 0.43 -8.64
C VAL A 129 -19.11 0.27 -8.03
N ALA A 130 -19.80 -0.82 -8.37
CA ALA A 130 -21.04 -1.19 -7.71
C ALA A 130 -20.75 -1.45 -6.22
N GLY A 131 -21.36 -0.65 -5.35
CA GLY A 131 -21.31 -0.79 -3.91
C GLY A 131 -22.72 -0.82 -3.32
N ARG A 132 -22.79 -1.10 -2.02
CA ARG A 132 -24.02 -1.19 -1.26
C ARG A 132 -24.73 0.18 -1.13
N GLU A 133 -25.98 0.30 -1.61
CA GLU A 133 -26.84 1.49 -1.44
C GLU A 133 -28.19 1.11 -0.83
N LEU A 134 -28.65 1.84 0.20
CA LEU A 134 -30.00 1.65 0.76
C LEU A 134 -30.98 2.57 0.04
N ARG A 135 -31.90 1.99 -0.75
CA ARG A 135 -32.92 2.72 -1.49
C ARG A 135 -34.31 2.22 -1.12
N GLU A 136 -35.16 3.11 -0.62
CA GLU A 136 -36.54 2.79 -0.18
C GLU A 136 -36.64 1.65 0.87
N GLY A 137 -35.55 1.37 1.60
CA GLY A 137 -35.47 0.29 2.58
C GLY A 137 -34.99 -1.05 2.03
N CYS A 138 -34.62 -1.12 0.76
CA CYS A 138 -33.97 -2.27 0.15
C CYS A 138 -32.49 -1.99 -0.08
N MET A 139 -31.67 -3.00 0.10
CA MET A 139 -30.26 -2.94 -0.28
C MET A 139 -30.09 -3.22 -1.79
N VAL A 140 -29.50 -2.28 -2.52
CA VAL A 140 -29.31 -2.37 -3.98
C VAL A 140 -27.86 -2.10 -4.39
N ALA A 141 -27.44 -2.67 -5.52
CA ALA A 141 -26.18 -2.31 -6.18
C ALA A 141 -26.27 -0.93 -6.82
N SER A 142 -25.29 -0.08 -6.56
CA SER A 142 -25.20 1.21 -7.24
C SER A 142 -23.77 1.66 -7.43
N THR A 143 -23.49 2.32 -8.55
CA THR A 143 -22.17 2.89 -8.82
C THR A 143 -21.93 4.07 -7.88
N GLY A 144 -20.89 3.98 -7.05
CA GLY A 144 -20.71 4.94 -5.95
C GLY A 144 -21.56 4.64 -4.72
N GLY A 145 -22.19 3.46 -4.65
CA GLY A 145 -22.91 3.01 -3.46
C GLY A 145 -22.05 3.08 -2.21
N GLY A 146 -22.66 3.56 -1.13
CA GLY A 146 -22.06 3.70 0.20
C GLY A 146 -21.35 5.02 0.49
N LEU A 147 -21.35 5.98 -0.46
CA LEU A 147 -20.82 7.33 -0.23
C LEU A 147 -21.56 8.13 0.87
N CYS A 148 -22.80 7.76 1.21
CA CYS A 148 -23.50 8.35 2.35
C CYS A 148 -22.76 8.15 3.67
N GLN A 149 -21.96 7.08 3.82
CA GLN A 149 -21.12 6.90 5.01
C GLN A 149 -20.10 8.04 5.15
N LEU A 150 -19.46 8.45 4.04
CA LEU A 150 -18.51 9.56 4.03
C LEU A 150 -19.20 10.90 4.25
N SER A 151 -20.37 11.12 3.63
CA SER A 151 -21.18 12.32 3.87
C SER A 151 -21.57 12.46 5.34
N ASN A 152 -22.05 11.39 5.98
CA ASN A 152 -22.36 11.39 7.41
C ASN A 152 -21.12 11.72 8.27
N ALA A 153 -19.96 11.15 7.94
CA ALA A 153 -18.72 11.40 8.68
C ALA A 153 -18.25 12.86 8.54
N LEU A 154 -18.35 13.44 7.34
CA LEU A 154 -18.05 14.86 7.09
C LEU A 154 -19.00 15.77 7.85
N TYR A 155 -20.30 15.45 7.85
CA TYR A 155 -21.30 16.22 8.58
C TYR A 155 -21.04 16.17 10.09
N ALA A 156 -20.74 14.99 10.64
CA ALA A 156 -20.40 14.85 12.05
C ALA A 156 -19.15 15.66 12.43
N ALA A 157 -18.08 15.57 11.64
CA ALA A 157 -16.87 16.36 11.87
C ALA A 157 -17.13 17.87 11.76
N ALA A 158 -17.95 18.31 10.81
CA ALA A 158 -18.33 19.71 10.64
C ALA A 158 -19.15 20.25 11.82
N LEU A 159 -20.08 19.45 12.35
CA LEU A 159 -20.83 19.80 13.56
C LEU A 159 -19.92 19.91 14.78
N ASP A 160 -19.02 18.93 14.97
CA ASP A 160 -18.08 18.94 16.09
C ASP A 160 -17.12 20.14 16.01
N ALA A 161 -16.78 20.58 14.80
CA ALA A 161 -16.00 21.80 14.54
C ALA A 161 -16.82 23.11 14.59
N GLY A 162 -18.12 23.05 14.84
CA GLY A 162 -19.00 24.23 14.88
C GLY A 162 -19.11 24.98 13.55
N LEU A 163 -18.97 24.28 12.41
CA LEU A 163 -19.09 24.90 11.09
C LEU A 163 -20.55 25.20 10.74
N GLU A 164 -20.77 26.21 9.88
CA GLU A 164 -22.10 26.55 9.39
C GLU A 164 -22.60 25.48 8.41
N ILE A 165 -23.72 24.83 8.70
CA ILE A 165 -24.32 23.84 7.82
C ILE A 165 -25.30 24.53 6.86
N VAL A 166 -24.88 24.66 5.60
CA VAL A 166 -25.61 25.41 4.55
C VAL A 166 -26.63 24.53 3.83
N GLU A 167 -26.32 23.24 3.64
CA GLU A 167 -27.26 22.27 3.05
C GLU A 167 -27.06 20.89 3.68
N ARG A 168 -28.16 20.30 4.18
CA ARG A 168 -28.21 18.94 4.71
C ARG A 168 -29.56 18.33 4.40
N HIS A 169 -29.55 17.05 4.02
CA HIS A 169 -30.75 16.24 3.82
C HIS A 169 -30.67 15.00 4.72
N ALA A 170 -31.77 14.68 5.41
CA ALA A 170 -31.85 13.45 6.22
C ALA A 170 -32.24 12.25 5.35
N HIS A 171 -31.85 11.05 5.76
CA HIS A 171 -32.32 9.80 5.16
C HIS A 171 -33.82 9.62 5.44
N SER A 172 -34.54 9.02 4.50
CA SER A 172 -35.97 8.73 4.66
C SER A 172 -36.26 7.58 5.62
N LYS A 173 -35.24 6.77 5.96
CA LYS A 173 -35.32 5.66 6.92
C LYS A 173 -34.14 5.72 7.88
N ILE A 174 -34.41 5.54 9.18
CA ILE A 174 -33.41 5.45 10.24
C ILE A 174 -33.05 3.98 10.40
N VAL A 175 -31.76 3.65 10.26
CA VAL A 175 -31.24 2.31 10.51
C VAL A 175 -30.77 2.24 11.98
N PRO A 176 -31.16 1.22 12.76
CA PRO A 176 -30.70 1.07 14.13
C PRO A 176 -29.16 1.09 14.25
N GLY A 177 -28.63 1.81 15.25
CA GLY A 177 -27.19 2.00 15.46
C GLY A 177 -26.49 2.89 14.42
N SER A 178 -27.24 3.68 13.65
CA SER A 178 -26.68 4.64 12.69
C SER A 178 -26.67 6.06 13.25
N LEU A 179 -25.84 6.93 12.65
CA LEU A 179 -25.81 8.36 13.00
C LEU A 179 -27.17 9.06 12.81
N ALA A 180 -28.08 8.48 12.03
CA ALA A 180 -29.42 9.01 11.82
C ALA A 180 -30.28 9.01 13.10
N GLU A 181 -30.06 8.08 14.03
CA GLU A 181 -30.76 8.04 15.33
C GLU A 181 -30.52 9.31 16.15
N HIS A 182 -29.35 9.93 15.97
CA HIS A 182 -28.94 11.13 16.67
C HIS A 182 -29.12 12.40 15.81
N GLY A 183 -29.82 12.30 14.68
CA GLY A 183 -29.94 13.41 13.72
C GLY A 183 -28.61 13.86 13.10
N ARG A 184 -27.58 13.00 13.15
CA ARG A 184 -26.22 13.23 12.64
C ARG A 184 -26.00 12.61 11.25
N ASP A 185 -27.07 12.42 10.47
CA ASP A 185 -27.00 11.88 9.13
C ASP A 185 -27.16 12.95 8.03
N ALA A 186 -26.46 12.75 6.92
CA ALA A 186 -26.49 13.57 5.73
C ALA A 186 -26.52 12.67 4.49
N THR A 187 -27.70 12.48 3.91
CA THR A 187 -27.85 11.75 2.64
C THR A 187 -27.41 12.62 1.46
N VAL A 188 -26.87 11.99 0.42
CA VAL A 188 -26.38 12.64 -0.80
C VAL A 188 -26.85 11.86 -2.02
N PHE A 189 -27.31 12.57 -3.04
CA PHE A 189 -27.71 12.00 -4.32
C PHE A 189 -27.23 12.90 -5.46
N TRP A 190 -26.44 12.32 -6.37
CA TRP A 190 -25.84 13.05 -7.46
C TRP A 190 -26.93 13.64 -8.38
N ASN A 191 -26.98 14.95 -8.65
CA ASN A 191 -26.12 16.05 -8.18
C ASN A 191 -26.87 17.20 -7.53
N TYR A 192 -28.10 16.96 -7.07
CA TYR A 192 -28.96 18.00 -6.51
C TYR A 192 -29.27 17.81 -5.02
N VAL A 193 -28.98 16.65 -4.42
CA VAL A 193 -29.01 16.43 -2.97
C VAL A 193 -27.57 16.41 -2.48
N ASP A 194 -27.14 17.46 -1.79
CA ASP A 194 -25.73 17.72 -1.46
C ASP A 194 -25.54 17.95 0.05
N LEU A 195 -24.31 17.73 0.52
CA LEU A 195 -23.87 18.19 1.84
C LEU A 195 -23.00 19.43 1.63
N ARG A 196 -23.40 20.55 2.22
CA ARG A 196 -22.67 21.81 2.12
C ARG A 196 -22.50 22.45 3.49
N PHE A 197 -21.29 22.91 3.76
CA PHE A 197 -20.96 23.65 4.98
C PHE A 197 -19.89 24.71 4.71
N ARG A 198 -19.81 25.71 5.58
CA ARG A 198 -18.90 26.85 5.46
C ARG A 198 -18.10 26.98 6.75
N ALA A 199 -16.80 27.23 6.61
CA ALA A 199 -15.91 27.45 7.73
C ALA A 199 -15.72 28.94 8.02
N ALA A 200 -15.70 29.33 9.30
CA ALA A 200 -15.42 30.71 9.71
C ALA A 200 -13.92 31.06 9.63
N ALA A 201 -13.07 30.04 9.69
CA ALA A 201 -11.61 30.14 9.58
C ALA A 201 -11.11 29.05 8.62
N ASP A 202 -9.89 29.23 8.11
CA ASP A 202 -9.26 28.24 7.23
C ASP A 202 -9.13 26.88 7.94
N CYS A 203 -9.59 25.83 7.27
CA CYS A 203 -9.39 24.46 7.74
C CYS A 203 -9.15 23.50 6.58
N VAL A 204 -8.52 22.36 6.87
CA VAL A 204 -8.19 21.33 5.90
C VAL A 204 -8.85 20.01 6.28
N LEU A 205 -9.34 19.29 5.27
CA LEU A 205 -9.84 17.93 5.41
C LEU A 205 -8.69 16.91 5.38
N ASP A 206 -8.51 16.16 6.45
CA ASP A 206 -7.71 14.92 6.52
C ASP A 206 -8.68 13.73 6.46
N VAL A 207 -8.66 13.00 5.34
CA VAL A 207 -9.60 11.91 5.04
C VAL A 207 -8.83 10.69 4.56
N HIS A 208 -8.81 9.65 5.38
CA HIS A 208 -8.11 8.41 5.07
C HIS A 208 -8.85 7.19 5.62
N LEU A 209 -8.46 6.02 5.13
CA LEU A 209 -9.01 4.74 5.56
C LEU A 209 -7.85 3.93 6.15
N ASP A 210 -7.99 3.48 7.40
CA ASP A 210 -7.15 2.40 7.92
C ASP A 210 -7.76 1.04 7.54
N ALA A 211 -7.27 -0.07 8.08
CA ALA A 211 -7.79 -1.40 7.75
C ALA A 211 -9.26 -1.61 8.15
N THR A 212 -9.76 -0.83 9.10
CA THR A 212 -11.01 -1.05 9.84
C THR A 212 -11.97 0.14 9.83
N HIS A 213 -11.49 1.36 9.68
CA HIS A 213 -12.23 2.60 9.86
C HIS A 213 -11.97 3.61 8.74
N LEU A 214 -13.01 4.42 8.45
CA LEU A 214 -12.92 5.67 7.72
C LEU A 214 -12.71 6.79 8.75
N HIS A 215 -11.65 7.57 8.55
CA HIS A 215 -11.29 8.72 9.38
C HIS A 215 -11.56 9.99 8.58
N VAL A 216 -12.26 10.93 9.21
CA VAL A 216 -12.49 12.27 8.69
C VAL A 216 -12.13 13.24 9.79
N THR A 217 -11.15 14.10 9.56
CA THR A 217 -10.67 15.10 10.51
C THR A 217 -10.63 16.46 9.84
N LEU A 218 -11.15 17.48 10.51
CA LEU A 218 -10.96 18.88 10.16
C LEU A 218 -9.81 19.44 10.99
N ARG A 219 -8.81 20.00 10.30
CA ARG A 219 -7.58 20.53 10.89
C ARG A 219 -7.44 22.03 10.63
N ALA A 220 -6.96 22.79 11.62
CA ALA A 220 -6.68 24.22 11.54
C ALA A 220 -5.19 24.51 11.88
N ARG A 221 -4.69 25.68 11.49
CA ARG A 221 -3.29 26.08 11.74
C ARG A 221 -3.03 26.45 13.21
N ASP A 222 -3.93 27.21 13.80
CA ASP A 222 -3.87 27.68 15.19
C ASP A 222 -5.17 27.37 15.93
N ALA A 223 -5.08 27.21 17.26
CA ALA A 223 -6.23 27.02 18.14
C ALA A 223 -7.08 28.29 18.22
N ALA A 224 -8.00 28.48 17.28
CA ALA A 224 -9.14 29.35 17.53
C ALA A 224 -10.15 28.56 18.38
N PRO A 225 -10.49 28.99 19.62
CA PRO A 225 -11.63 28.44 20.31
C PRO A 225 -12.86 28.85 19.51
N VAL A 226 -13.47 27.90 18.79
CA VAL A 226 -14.80 28.12 18.26
C VAL A 226 -15.71 28.20 19.49
N ALA A 227 -16.15 29.42 19.79
CA ALA A 227 -17.21 29.65 20.75
C ALA A 227 -18.36 28.68 20.42
N THR A 228 -18.76 27.89 21.39
CA THR A 228 -19.84 26.89 21.28
C THR A 228 -21.16 27.62 21.04
N GLN A 229 -21.38 28.14 19.84
CA GLN A 229 -22.73 28.38 19.38
C GLN A 229 -23.28 27.01 19.05
N VAL A 230 -24.09 26.49 19.97
CA VAL A 230 -25.00 25.39 19.71
C VAL A 230 -25.78 25.77 18.47
N ALA A 231 -25.39 25.24 17.31
CA ALA A 231 -26.17 25.35 16.10
C ALA A 231 -27.55 24.80 16.47
N THR A 232 -28.56 25.67 16.45
CA THR A 232 -29.93 25.28 16.75
C THR A 232 -30.26 24.16 15.77
N PRO A 233 -30.62 22.95 16.23
CA PRO A 233 -30.93 21.86 15.32
C PRO A 233 -32.05 22.37 14.40
N VAL A 234 -31.77 22.43 13.10
CA VAL A 234 -32.83 22.62 12.10
C VAL A 234 -33.80 21.48 12.35
N ALA A 235 -35.00 21.82 12.83
CA ALA A 235 -36.02 20.85 13.18
C ALA A 235 -36.22 19.90 12.00
N ALA A 236 -36.05 18.60 12.24
CA ALA A 236 -36.43 17.59 11.26
C ALA A 236 -37.90 17.82 10.87
N PRO A 237 -38.26 17.78 9.58
CA PRO A 237 -39.67 17.74 9.21
C PRO A 237 -40.32 16.56 9.93
N ARG A 238 -41.42 16.83 10.65
CA ARG A 238 -42.25 15.79 11.27
C ARG A 238 -42.58 14.75 10.21
N ALA A 239 -42.28 13.47 10.50
CA ALA A 239 -42.74 12.36 9.69
C ALA A 239 -44.25 12.49 9.47
N PRO A 240 -44.77 12.29 8.24
CA PRO A 240 -46.21 12.30 8.02
C PRO A 240 -46.87 11.25 8.92
N ALA A 241 -47.98 11.63 9.55
CA ALA A 241 -48.76 10.73 10.40
C ALA A 241 -49.11 9.47 9.61
N ALA A 242 -48.90 8.31 10.24
CA ALA A 242 -49.18 7.00 9.68
C ALA A 242 -50.64 6.93 9.18
N GLY A 243 -50.82 6.96 7.87
CA GLY A 243 -52.08 6.61 7.23
C GLY A 243 -52.31 5.11 7.40
N THR A 244 -53.52 4.73 7.78
CA THR A 244 -53.96 3.35 7.98
C THR A 244 -53.83 2.53 6.69
N GLY A 245 -52.88 1.60 6.64
CA GLY A 245 -52.76 0.64 5.54
C GLY A 245 -51.62 -0.36 5.71
N VAL A 246 -51.99 -1.60 6.06
CA VAL A 246 -51.25 -2.88 6.04
C VAL A 246 -49.96 -2.97 6.91
N PRO A 247 -49.83 -3.96 7.82
CA PRO A 247 -48.63 -4.13 8.63
C PRO A 247 -47.49 -4.70 7.77
N HIS A 248 -46.51 -3.87 7.44
CA HIS A 248 -45.19 -4.35 7.03
C HIS A 248 -44.26 -4.29 8.24
N ASP A 249 -43.50 -5.34 8.50
CA ASP A 249 -42.50 -5.36 9.57
C ASP A 249 -41.42 -4.29 9.26
N HIS A 250 -41.55 -3.14 9.89
CA HIS A 250 -40.75 -1.94 9.60
C HIS A 250 -39.38 -1.93 10.26
N ASN A 251 -38.98 -3.01 10.96
CA ASN A 251 -37.88 -2.96 11.91
C ASN A 251 -36.53 -3.46 11.38
N HIS A 252 -36.47 -3.96 10.14
CA HIS A 252 -35.22 -4.41 9.52
C HIS A 252 -35.10 -3.84 8.10
N ALA A 253 -33.93 -3.30 7.76
CA ALA A 253 -33.60 -3.03 6.36
C ALA A 253 -33.54 -4.38 5.65
N HIS A 254 -34.47 -4.67 4.75
CA HIS A 254 -34.50 -5.93 4.02
C HIS A 254 -33.28 -5.97 3.08
N ASP A 255 -32.35 -6.88 3.36
CA ASP A 255 -31.35 -7.31 2.39
C ASP A 255 -32.02 -8.20 1.33
N CYS A 256 -31.35 -8.41 0.19
CA CYS A 256 -31.89 -9.28 -0.87
C CYS A 256 -32.09 -10.74 -0.40
N ILE A 257 -31.50 -11.11 0.73
CA ILE A 257 -31.56 -12.46 1.33
C ILE A 257 -32.87 -12.61 2.11
N GLY A 258 -33.23 -11.62 2.93
CA GLY A 258 -34.44 -11.63 3.74
C GLY A 258 -35.74 -11.44 2.94
N CYS A 259 -35.69 -11.07 1.66
CA CYS A 259 -36.87 -10.97 0.80
C CYS A 259 -37.11 -12.21 -0.09
N GLU A 260 -36.11 -13.10 -0.24
CA GLU A 260 -36.14 -14.33 -1.05
C GLU A 260 -36.57 -14.15 -2.53
N GLN A 261 -36.64 -12.91 -3.04
CA GLN A 261 -37.05 -12.59 -4.42
C GLN A 261 -35.85 -12.64 -5.37
N VAL A 262 -35.56 -13.82 -5.93
CA VAL A 262 -34.44 -14.04 -6.88
C VAL A 262 -34.70 -13.50 -8.29
N ASP A 263 -35.96 -13.20 -8.64
CA ASP A 263 -36.37 -12.64 -9.94
C ASP A 263 -36.36 -11.11 -9.97
N CYS A 264 -35.87 -10.44 -8.91
CA CYS A 264 -35.77 -8.99 -8.87
C CYS A 264 -34.68 -8.48 -9.83
N VAL A 265 -34.98 -7.43 -10.61
CA VAL A 265 -33.99 -6.80 -11.53
C VAL A 265 -32.79 -6.21 -10.77
N GLU A 266 -32.97 -5.88 -9.50
CA GLU A 266 -31.93 -5.35 -8.60
C GLU A 266 -31.25 -6.45 -7.76
N TYR A 267 -31.66 -7.72 -7.93
CA TYR A 267 -31.06 -8.87 -7.25
C TYR A 267 -29.62 -9.07 -7.71
N ILE A 268 -28.73 -9.27 -6.74
CA ILE A 268 -27.37 -9.72 -7.00
C ILE A 268 -27.24 -11.10 -6.40
N ALA A 269 -26.87 -12.06 -7.24
CA ALA A 269 -26.59 -13.42 -6.79
C ALA A 269 -25.57 -13.39 -5.63
N PRO A 270 -25.88 -14.03 -4.50
CA PRO A 270 -24.94 -14.28 -3.41
C PRO A 270 -23.64 -14.84 -3.96
N VAL A 271 -22.54 -14.17 -3.69
CA VAL A 271 -21.22 -14.76 -3.94
C VAL A 271 -20.77 -15.41 -2.64
N THR A 272 -20.52 -16.71 -2.64
CA THR A 272 -20.05 -17.46 -1.47
C THR A 272 -18.57 -17.24 -1.14
N GLN A 273 -17.86 -16.40 -1.91
CA GLN A 273 -16.43 -16.16 -1.72
C GLN A 273 -16.18 -15.02 -0.74
N ALA A 274 -15.52 -15.35 0.37
CA ALA A 274 -14.87 -14.41 1.27
C ALA A 274 -13.77 -13.62 0.56
N GLY A 275 -13.30 -12.53 1.17
CA GLY A 275 -12.15 -11.75 0.68
C GLY A 275 -10.91 -12.63 0.39
N HIS A 276 -10.18 -12.29 -0.66
CA HIS A 276 -9.00 -13.04 -1.12
C HIS A 276 -7.71 -12.23 -0.93
N THR A 277 -6.57 -12.93 -0.93
CA THR A 277 -5.28 -12.27 -0.86
C THR A 277 -4.80 -11.89 -2.26
N ALA A 278 -4.34 -10.66 -2.43
CA ALA A 278 -3.59 -10.24 -3.61
C ALA A 278 -2.09 -10.11 -3.27
N TRP A 279 -1.28 -10.94 -3.93
CA TRP A 279 0.17 -10.97 -3.82
C TRP A 279 0.76 -10.04 -4.88
N LEU A 280 1.30 -8.91 -4.46
CA LEU A 280 1.86 -7.85 -5.30
C LEU A 280 3.39 -7.91 -5.23
N LEU A 281 3.98 -8.75 -6.08
CA LEU A 281 5.37 -9.16 -5.93
C LEU A 281 6.26 -8.56 -7.05
N ASP A 282 7.54 -8.35 -6.75
CA ASP A 282 8.58 -8.01 -7.73
C ASP A 282 9.59 -9.17 -7.85
N GLU A 283 10.85 -8.95 -7.47
CA GLU A 283 11.87 -10.00 -7.53
C GLU A 283 11.67 -11.11 -6.50
N VAL A 284 11.97 -12.35 -6.90
CA VAL A 284 11.86 -13.53 -6.04
C VAL A 284 13.04 -13.62 -5.07
N TRP A 285 12.72 -13.86 -3.80
CA TRP A 285 13.68 -14.29 -2.78
C TRP A 285 13.23 -15.66 -2.26
N PRO A 286 14.13 -16.65 -2.14
CA PRO A 286 13.75 -17.99 -1.69
C PRO A 286 12.99 -18.01 -0.36
N GLU A 287 13.34 -17.11 0.56
CA GLU A 287 12.71 -17.00 1.88
C GLU A 287 11.27 -16.51 1.76
N PHE A 288 11.02 -15.51 0.90
CA PHE A 288 9.68 -15.00 0.64
C PHE A 288 8.83 -15.99 -0.17
N ASP A 289 9.44 -16.69 -1.11
CA ASP A 289 8.77 -17.72 -1.91
C ASP A 289 8.30 -18.88 -1.03
N GLY A 290 9.19 -19.41 -0.18
CA GLY A 290 8.83 -20.42 0.81
C GLY A 290 7.79 -19.93 1.82
N TRP A 291 7.82 -18.64 2.19
CA TRP A 291 6.81 -18.03 3.06
C TRP A 291 5.44 -17.92 2.38
N MET A 292 5.40 -17.56 1.10
CA MET A 292 4.20 -17.47 0.27
C MET A 292 3.54 -18.84 0.09
N VAL A 293 4.31 -19.85 -0.35
CA VAL A 293 3.79 -21.21 -0.59
C VAL A 293 3.10 -21.80 0.64
N LYS A 294 3.61 -21.50 1.85
CA LYS A 294 3.01 -21.96 3.12
C LYS A 294 1.72 -21.24 3.52
N ARG A 295 1.35 -20.12 2.87
CA ARG A 295 0.29 -19.21 3.32
C ARG A 295 -0.77 -18.92 2.27
N ALA A 296 -0.44 -19.08 0.99
CA ALA A 296 -1.36 -18.87 -0.11
C ALA A 296 -2.59 -19.78 0.02
N ARG A 297 -3.74 -19.23 -0.36
CA ARG A 297 -5.03 -19.91 -0.31
C ARG A 297 -5.61 -20.06 -1.71
N ALA A 298 -6.54 -21.01 -1.85
CA ALA A 298 -7.25 -21.21 -3.10
C ALA A 298 -7.94 -19.91 -3.56
N GLY A 299 -7.75 -19.54 -4.82
CA GLY A 299 -8.32 -18.32 -5.39
C GLY A 299 -7.56 -17.03 -5.09
N ASP A 300 -6.41 -17.08 -4.40
CA ASP A 300 -5.52 -15.92 -4.27
C ASP A 300 -5.03 -15.43 -5.65
N HIS A 301 -4.84 -14.12 -5.76
CA HIS A 301 -4.36 -13.47 -6.99
C HIS A 301 -2.89 -13.13 -6.84
N VAL A 302 -2.08 -13.46 -7.84
CA VAL A 302 -0.63 -13.18 -7.82
C VAL A 302 -0.28 -12.28 -8.99
N SER A 303 0.10 -11.04 -8.70
CA SER A 303 0.59 -10.07 -9.68
C SER A 303 2.11 -10.12 -9.75
N LEU A 304 2.63 -10.44 -10.92
CA LEU A 304 4.06 -10.57 -11.20
C LEU A 304 4.49 -9.67 -12.37
N PRO A 305 5.77 -9.21 -12.39
CA PRO A 305 6.30 -8.56 -13.58
C PRO A 305 6.28 -9.54 -14.76
N LEU A 306 6.64 -10.80 -14.52
CA LEU A 306 6.48 -11.93 -15.43
C LEU A 306 6.61 -13.25 -14.66
N ASP A 307 6.10 -14.35 -15.21
CA ASP A 307 6.39 -15.69 -14.71
C ASP A 307 7.81 -16.10 -15.16
N GLY A 308 8.78 -15.95 -14.26
CA GLY A 308 10.17 -16.24 -14.53
C GLY A 308 10.48 -17.73 -14.72
N THR A 309 9.67 -18.62 -14.15
CA THR A 309 9.82 -20.07 -14.30
C THR A 309 9.48 -20.49 -15.72
N ARG A 310 8.40 -19.96 -16.29
CA ARG A 310 8.01 -20.22 -17.69
C ARG A 310 8.92 -19.54 -18.72
N ARG A 311 9.48 -18.38 -18.39
CA ARG A 311 10.24 -17.53 -19.33
C ARG A 311 11.77 -17.57 -19.12
N GLY A 312 12.28 -18.48 -18.29
CA GLY A 312 13.72 -18.63 -18.05
C GLY A 312 14.37 -17.40 -17.39
N ARG A 313 13.67 -16.72 -16.49
CA ARG A 313 14.14 -15.52 -15.78
C ARG A 313 14.18 -15.78 -14.28
N ALA A 314 15.33 -16.24 -13.78
CA ALA A 314 15.53 -16.58 -12.37
C ALA A 314 15.12 -15.47 -11.38
N ALA A 315 15.28 -14.18 -11.73
CA ALA A 315 14.91 -13.06 -10.88
C ALA A 315 13.39 -12.96 -10.57
N TYR A 316 12.54 -13.63 -11.36
CA TYR A 316 11.09 -13.65 -11.20
C TYR A 316 10.51 -15.06 -11.14
N ALA A 317 11.34 -16.06 -10.84
CA ALA A 317 10.95 -17.47 -10.79
C ALA A 317 10.28 -17.81 -9.45
N TRP A 318 9.14 -17.17 -9.17
CA TRP A 318 8.27 -17.51 -8.04
C TRP A 318 7.63 -18.89 -8.24
N SER A 319 7.43 -19.64 -7.16
CA SER A 319 6.83 -20.98 -7.16
C SER A 319 5.30 -20.93 -7.30
N VAL A 320 4.80 -20.14 -8.25
CA VAL A 320 3.35 -19.94 -8.48
C VAL A 320 2.64 -21.25 -8.81
N ALA A 321 3.30 -22.19 -9.48
CA ALA A 321 2.74 -23.50 -9.81
C ALA A 321 2.49 -24.39 -8.57
N ALA A 322 3.13 -24.09 -7.44
CA ALA A 322 2.93 -24.80 -6.18
C ALA A 322 1.75 -24.26 -5.36
N LEU A 323 1.09 -23.19 -5.82
CA LEU A 323 -0.02 -22.57 -5.11
C LEU A 323 -1.34 -23.30 -5.44
N PRO A 324 -2.31 -23.32 -4.51
CA PRO A 324 -3.64 -23.88 -4.77
C PRO A 324 -4.44 -22.92 -5.68
N GLU A 325 -4.79 -23.37 -6.89
CA GLU A 325 -5.63 -22.63 -7.86
C GLU A 325 -5.30 -21.13 -8.02
N PRO A 326 -4.03 -20.76 -8.31
CA PRO A 326 -3.60 -19.37 -8.33
C PRO A 326 -4.14 -18.64 -9.55
N ARG A 327 -4.61 -17.41 -9.34
CA ARG A 327 -4.92 -16.48 -10.44
C ARG A 327 -3.73 -15.58 -10.69
N VAL A 328 -2.89 -15.96 -11.65
CA VAL A 328 -1.65 -15.22 -11.96
C VAL A 328 -1.91 -14.15 -13.01
N ARG A 329 -1.48 -12.91 -12.72
CA ARG A 329 -1.50 -11.76 -13.62
C ARG A 329 -0.07 -11.30 -13.89
N GLU A 330 0.36 -11.43 -15.15
CA GLU A 330 1.70 -11.01 -15.58
C GLU A 330 1.68 -9.63 -16.26
N HIS A 331 2.73 -8.84 -16.05
CA HIS A 331 2.96 -7.56 -16.74
C HIS A 331 4.21 -7.61 -17.63
N ALA A 332 4.34 -8.68 -18.43
CA ALA A 332 5.60 -9.03 -19.11
C ALA A 332 6.15 -7.95 -20.04
N MET A 333 5.28 -7.20 -20.74
CA MET A 333 5.71 -6.06 -21.56
C MET A 333 6.33 -4.96 -20.71
N LEU A 334 5.72 -4.63 -19.57
CA LEU A 334 6.28 -3.67 -18.64
C LEU A 334 7.60 -4.18 -18.07
N ALA A 335 7.72 -5.46 -17.75
CA ALA A 335 8.96 -6.05 -17.27
C ALA A 335 10.08 -6.01 -18.33
N ALA A 336 9.76 -6.26 -19.60
CA ALA A 336 10.72 -6.11 -20.71
C ALA A 336 11.20 -4.65 -20.84
N VAL A 337 10.27 -3.69 -20.80
CA VAL A 337 10.58 -2.25 -20.80
C VAL A 337 11.42 -1.86 -19.60
N ARG A 338 11.09 -2.33 -18.38
CA ARG A 338 11.88 -2.11 -17.16
C ARG A 338 13.30 -2.67 -17.36
N GLY A 339 13.42 -3.89 -17.87
CA GLY A 339 14.72 -4.54 -18.11
C GLY A 339 15.59 -3.80 -19.11
N LEU A 340 15.02 -3.29 -20.21
CA LEU A 340 15.74 -2.47 -21.19
C LEU A 340 16.10 -1.10 -20.60
N ALA A 341 15.15 -0.41 -19.99
CA ALA A 341 15.36 0.91 -19.39
C ALA A 341 16.47 0.86 -18.34
N THR A 342 16.49 -0.14 -17.46
CA THR A 342 17.53 -0.30 -16.42
C THR A 342 18.94 -0.50 -17.00
N ARG A 343 19.07 -1.12 -18.18
CA ARG A 343 20.37 -1.26 -18.88
C ARG A 343 20.85 0.03 -19.52
N LEU A 344 19.93 0.91 -19.90
CA LEU A 344 20.23 2.23 -20.46
C LEU A 344 20.54 3.28 -19.38
N LEU A 345 20.19 3.01 -18.12
CA LEU A 345 20.61 3.85 -16.99
C LEU A 345 22.13 3.71 -16.78
N GLY A 346 22.78 4.82 -16.41
CA GLY A 346 24.19 4.80 -16.02
C GLY A 346 24.47 3.76 -14.92
N ALA A 347 25.73 3.33 -14.82
CA ALA A 347 26.15 2.26 -13.89
C ALA A 347 25.90 2.62 -12.41
N GLN A 348 25.98 3.91 -12.08
CA GLN A 348 25.76 4.46 -10.74
C GLN A 348 25.21 5.89 -10.81
N GLY A 349 24.97 6.50 -9.65
CA GLY A 349 24.62 7.91 -9.56
C GLY A 349 23.12 8.20 -9.41
N ALA A 350 22.81 9.48 -9.20
CA ALA A 350 21.47 9.95 -8.90
C ALA A 350 20.42 9.64 -9.95
N ALA A 351 20.80 9.80 -11.22
CA ALA A 351 19.92 9.57 -12.36
C ALA A 351 19.47 8.11 -12.43
N ARG A 352 20.36 7.17 -12.08
CA ARG A 352 20.04 5.74 -11.99
C ARG A 352 18.98 5.49 -10.93
N GLN A 353 19.17 6.00 -9.71
CA GLN A 353 18.24 5.76 -8.60
C GLN A 353 16.85 6.36 -8.88
N ARG A 354 16.79 7.60 -9.40
CA ARG A 354 15.53 8.19 -9.87
C ARG A 354 14.86 7.36 -10.97
N GLY A 355 15.66 6.80 -11.88
CA GLY A 355 15.19 5.88 -12.91
C GLY A 355 14.53 4.64 -12.32
N LEU A 356 15.18 3.98 -11.36
CA LEU A 356 14.66 2.78 -10.69
C LEU A 356 13.35 3.06 -9.93
N LEU A 357 13.28 4.12 -9.12
CA LEU A 357 12.05 4.53 -8.44
C LEU A 357 10.90 4.84 -9.41
N ARG A 358 11.20 5.42 -10.57
CA ARG A 358 10.20 5.67 -11.62
C ARG A 358 9.68 4.37 -12.21
N LEU A 359 10.54 3.37 -12.39
CA LEU A 359 10.15 2.05 -12.89
C LEU A 359 9.30 1.28 -11.86
N ASP A 360 9.63 1.40 -10.56
CA ASP A 360 8.84 0.83 -9.47
C ASP A 360 7.46 1.47 -9.37
N ARG A 361 7.38 2.80 -9.47
CA ARG A 361 6.09 3.51 -9.56
C ARG A 361 5.22 3.02 -10.72
N ARG A 362 5.82 2.76 -11.89
CA ARG A 362 5.08 2.25 -13.06
C ARG A 362 4.52 0.85 -12.81
N LEU A 363 5.30 -0.03 -12.15
CA LEU A 363 4.83 -1.36 -11.78
C LEU A 363 3.71 -1.29 -10.75
N ALA A 364 3.91 -0.53 -9.66
CA ALA A 364 2.89 -0.30 -8.64
C ALA A 364 1.58 0.26 -9.23
N SER A 365 1.68 1.18 -10.20
CA SER A 365 0.51 1.73 -10.90
C SER A 365 -0.21 0.69 -11.76
N ALA A 366 0.52 -0.26 -12.36
CA ALA A 366 -0.09 -1.35 -13.11
C ALA A 366 -0.84 -2.30 -12.17
N TYR A 367 -0.22 -2.69 -11.05
CA TYR A 367 -0.85 -3.54 -10.04
C TYR A 367 -2.07 -2.88 -9.41
N ALA A 368 -2.00 -1.59 -9.10
CA ALA A 368 -3.11 -0.84 -8.54
C ALA A 368 -4.35 -0.81 -9.44
N ARG A 369 -4.19 -0.89 -10.78
CA ARG A 369 -5.32 -0.94 -11.73
C ARG A 369 -5.98 -2.31 -11.80
N ASP A 370 -5.19 -3.37 -11.60
CA ASP A 370 -5.68 -4.75 -11.69
C ASP A 370 -6.23 -5.25 -10.34
N LEU A 371 -6.05 -4.47 -9.26
CA LEU A 371 -6.46 -4.85 -7.92
C LEU A 371 -7.98 -4.79 -7.74
N ALA A 372 -8.58 -5.96 -7.54
CA ALA A 372 -10.01 -6.11 -7.32
C ALA A 372 -10.47 -5.43 -6.00
N PRO A 373 -11.70 -4.87 -5.95
CA PRO A 373 -12.29 -4.38 -4.70
C PRO A 373 -12.30 -5.43 -3.59
N GLU A 374 -12.56 -6.69 -3.94
CA GLU A 374 -12.72 -7.84 -3.03
C GLU A 374 -11.40 -8.35 -2.45
N ALA A 375 -10.25 -7.84 -2.92
CA ALA A 375 -8.95 -8.10 -2.31
C ALA A 375 -8.83 -7.27 -1.03
N ASP A 376 -9.20 -7.83 0.11
CA ASP A 376 -9.11 -7.21 1.43
C ASP A 376 -7.74 -7.41 2.09
N ARG A 377 -7.00 -8.43 1.64
CA ARG A 377 -5.67 -8.78 2.13
C ARG A 377 -4.62 -8.61 1.03
N LEU A 378 -3.52 -7.96 1.35
CA LEU A 378 -2.40 -7.77 0.42
C LEU A 378 -1.09 -8.32 1.00
N VAL A 379 -0.23 -8.84 0.14
CA VAL A 379 1.18 -9.08 0.45
C VAL A 379 2.02 -8.35 -0.59
N ILE A 380 2.89 -7.43 -0.17
CA ILE A 380 3.47 -6.43 -1.07
C ILE A 380 5.00 -6.41 -0.93
N SER A 381 5.74 -6.41 -2.04
CA SER A 381 7.16 -6.07 -2.03
C SER A 381 7.38 -4.60 -1.66
N LEU A 382 8.29 -4.33 -0.70
CA LEU A 382 8.50 -3.00 -0.11
C LEU A 382 8.72 -1.90 -1.16
N ASN A 383 9.44 -2.17 -2.24
CA ASN A 383 9.67 -1.17 -3.30
C ASN A 383 8.39 -0.61 -3.95
N LEU A 384 7.27 -1.31 -3.86
CA LEU A 384 5.97 -0.89 -4.39
C LEU A 384 5.11 -0.13 -3.36
N VAL A 385 5.36 -0.36 -2.07
CA VAL A 385 4.54 0.14 -0.95
C VAL A 385 4.34 1.66 -0.97
N PRO A 386 5.37 2.53 -1.03
CA PRO A 386 5.14 3.98 -0.99
C PRO A 386 4.34 4.49 -2.18
N HIS A 387 4.43 3.81 -3.33
CA HIS A 387 3.65 4.17 -4.52
C HIS A 387 2.18 3.74 -4.40
N LEU A 388 1.92 2.56 -3.84
CA LEU A 388 0.57 2.06 -3.58
C LEU A 388 -0.12 2.85 -2.46
N TRP A 389 0.63 3.24 -1.42
CA TRP A 389 0.16 4.14 -0.36
C TRP A 389 -0.28 5.49 -0.92
N ARG A 390 0.58 6.15 -1.72
CA ARG A 390 0.24 7.42 -2.38
C ARG A 390 -0.89 7.29 -3.40
N ALA A 391 -1.03 6.13 -4.02
CA ALA A 391 -2.19 5.85 -4.87
C ALA A 391 -3.49 5.65 -4.06
N GLY A 392 -3.40 5.61 -2.73
CA GLY A 392 -4.49 5.38 -1.79
C GLY A 392 -5.10 3.99 -1.89
N VAL A 393 -4.42 3.03 -2.54
CA VAL A 393 -4.99 1.69 -2.74
C VAL A 393 -4.86 0.79 -1.51
N LEU A 394 -4.09 1.18 -0.50
CA LEU A 394 -3.94 0.38 0.71
C LEU A 394 -5.06 0.61 1.74
N GLY A 395 -5.74 1.76 1.70
CA GLY A 395 -6.76 2.09 2.70
C GLY A 395 -7.95 1.12 2.68
N GLY A 396 -8.42 0.67 3.84
CA GLY A 396 -9.43 -0.37 3.95
C GLY A 396 -8.94 -1.74 3.49
N ARG A 397 -7.65 -2.05 3.62
CA ARG A 397 -7.10 -3.39 3.39
C ARG A 397 -6.11 -3.74 4.48
N HIS A 398 -6.06 -5.01 4.86
CA HIS A 398 -4.99 -5.55 5.69
C HIS A 398 -3.81 -5.91 4.79
N TYR A 399 -2.59 -5.49 5.12
CA TYR A 399 -1.45 -5.82 4.26
C TYR A 399 -0.20 -6.19 5.03
N SER A 400 0.53 -7.15 4.48
CA SER A 400 1.87 -7.52 4.93
C SER A 400 2.90 -7.05 3.91
N VAL A 401 4.09 -6.69 4.38
CA VAL A 401 5.15 -6.16 3.53
C VAL A 401 6.36 -7.11 3.55
N LEU A 402 6.79 -7.53 2.36
CA LEU A 402 8.03 -8.26 2.15
C LEU A 402 9.16 -7.24 1.98
N LEU A 403 10.05 -7.14 2.96
CA LEU A 403 11.14 -6.17 2.98
C LEU A 403 12.29 -6.64 2.08
N ASN A 404 12.10 -6.52 0.75
CA ASN A 404 13.09 -6.82 -0.29
C ASN A 404 14.19 -5.75 -0.42
N ARG A 405 14.16 -4.75 0.45
CA ARG A 405 15.25 -3.80 0.72
C ARG A 405 15.10 -3.26 2.15
N ALA A 406 16.09 -2.54 2.64
CA ALA A 406 15.91 -1.73 3.85
C ALA A 406 14.91 -0.58 3.59
N PRO A 407 14.16 -0.13 4.62
CA PRO A 407 13.36 1.09 4.54
C PRO A 407 14.20 2.30 4.09
N LEU A 408 13.60 3.23 3.34
CA LEU A 408 14.29 4.39 2.77
C LEU A 408 14.95 5.25 3.84
N SER A 409 14.30 5.43 4.99
CA SER A 409 14.84 6.14 6.16
C SER A 409 16.13 5.50 6.68
N LEU A 410 16.15 4.17 6.83
CA LEU A 410 17.35 3.42 7.22
C LEU A 410 18.44 3.52 6.16
N LEU A 411 18.07 3.36 4.88
CA LEU A 411 19.02 3.49 3.76
C LEU A 411 19.68 4.86 3.74
N HIS A 412 18.91 5.93 3.93
CA HIS A 412 19.44 7.29 3.98
C HIS A 412 20.41 7.44 5.15
N ALA A 413 20.03 7.02 6.36
CA ALA A 413 20.89 7.09 7.54
C ALA A 413 22.22 6.31 7.36
N GLN A 414 22.16 5.13 6.74
CA GLN A 414 23.35 4.34 6.43
C GLN A 414 24.27 5.04 5.42
N LEU A 415 23.70 5.64 4.37
CA LEU A 415 24.45 6.38 3.37
C LEU A 415 25.02 7.69 3.92
N ASP A 416 24.29 8.37 4.81
CA ASP A 416 24.76 9.59 5.49
C ASP A 416 25.97 9.28 6.39
N ARG A 417 25.91 8.16 7.14
CA ARG A 417 27.05 7.67 7.92
C ARG A 417 28.25 7.34 7.03
N ALA A 418 28.03 6.64 5.92
CA ALA A 418 29.09 6.30 4.98
C ALA A 418 29.73 7.57 4.39
N HIS A 419 28.91 8.55 4.00
CA HIS A 419 29.38 9.81 3.44
C HIS A 419 30.16 10.64 4.46
N ALA A 420 29.76 10.64 5.74
CA ALA A 420 30.51 11.32 6.80
C ALA A 420 31.94 10.76 6.98
N LEU A 421 32.12 9.46 6.75
CA LEU A 421 33.44 8.79 6.80
C LEU A 421 34.26 9.02 5.54
N HIS A 422 33.60 9.08 4.38
CA HIS A 422 34.23 9.26 3.06
C HIS A 422 33.58 10.42 2.31
N PRO A 423 33.83 11.69 2.71
CA PRO A 423 33.16 12.86 2.14
C PRO A 423 33.52 13.06 0.66
N ASP A 424 34.71 12.66 0.25
CA ASP A 424 35.20 12.79 -1.13
C ASP A 424 34.64 11.72 -2.08
N SER A 425 33.85 10.77 -1.57
CA SER A 425 33.28 9.70 -2.41
C SER A 425 32.25 10.25 -3.40
N PRO A 426 32.45 10.07 -4.72
CA PRO A 426 31.49 10.51 -5.72
C PRO A 426 30.19 9.69 -5.72
N THR A 427 30.12 8.56 -5.01
CA THR A 427 28.99 7.63 -5.08
C THR A 427 28.13 7.58 -3.82
N LEU A 428 28.57 8.21 -2.72
CA LEU A 428 27.85 8.21 -1.43
C LEU A 428 26.90 9.40 -1.28
N ALA A 429 27.21 10.51 -1.95
CA ALA A 429 26.32 11.68 -2.06
C ALA A 429 25.32 11.56 -3.24
N ASP A 430 25.26 10.41 -3.92
CA ASP A 430 24.64 10.30 -5.23
C ASP A 430 23.15 10.63 -5.24
N PHE A 431 22.33 10.04 -4.36
CA PHE A 431 20.91 10.37 -4.27
C PHE A 431 20.27 9.97 -2.95
N ARG A 432 19.31 10.78 -2.54
CA ARG A 432 18.33 10.49 -1.51
C ARG A 432 16.95 10.51 -2.15
N ALA A 433 16.10 9.55 -1.80
CA ALA A 433 14.70 9.58 -2.19
C ALA A 433 14.04 10.87 -1.70
N ASP A 434 13.07 11.35 -2.47
CA ASP A 434 12.27 12.51 -2.13
C ASP A 434 11.59 12.35 -0.76
N ALA A 435 11.56 13.40 0.05
CA ALA A 435 11.05 13.35 1.43
C ALA A 435 9.61 12.81 1.49
N ALA A 436 8.74 13.26 0.58
CA ALA A 436 7.36 12.78 0.51
C ALA A 436 7.25 11.29 0.16
N LEU A 437 8.26 10.70 -0.51
CA LEU A 437 8.30 9.26 -0.75
C LEU A 437 8.76 8.49 0.50
N VAL A 438 9.70 9.05 1.27
CA VAL A 438 10.16 8.48 2.54
C VAL A 438 9.01 8.50 3.56
N GLU A 439 8.33 9.64 3.70
CA GLU A 439 7.15 9.78 4.58
C GLU A 439 6.05 8.79 4.20
N ALA A 440 5.73 8.68 2.91
CA ALA A 440 4.77 7.71 2.42
C ALA A 440 5.13 6.25 2.74
N GLU A 441 6.42 5.90 2.69
CA GLU A 441 6.87 4.56 3.10
C GLU A 441 6.74 4.36 4.62
N GLU A 442 7.14 5.34 5.42
CA GLU A 442 7.07 5.29 6.89
C GLU A 442 5.63 5.15 7.39
N GLU A 443 4.70 5.92 6.82
CA GLU A 443 3.27 5.84 7.14
C GLU A 443 2.69 4.48 6.77
N ALA A 444 3.00 3.99 5.58
CA ALA A 444 2.54 2.68 5.12
C ALA A 444 3.12 1.54 5.97
N LEU A 445 4.39 1.62 6.37
CA LEU A 445 4.98 0.59 7.24
C LEU A 445 4.36 0.59 8.64
N ARG A 446 4.01 1.76 9.18
CA ARG A 446 3.30 1.87 10.46
C ARG A 446 1.89 1.28 10.40
N GLY A 447 1.22 1.40 9.25
CA GLY A 447 -0.11 0.84 9.02
C GLY A 447 -0.12 -0.64 8.58
N ALA A 448 1.04 -1.27 8.40
CA ALA A 448 1.14 -2.65 7.97
C ALA A 448 0.72 -3.63 9.08
N HIS A 449 0.13 -4.76 8.71
CA HIS A 449 -0.20 -5.84 9.64
C HIS A 449 1.03 -6.68 10.02
N ALA A 450 1.95 -6.88 9.08
CA ALA A 450 3.18 -7.62 9.31
C ALA A 450 4.31 -7.14 8.39
N LEU A 451 5.53 -7.15 8.92
CA LEU A 451 6.76 -6.84 8.19
C LEU A 451 7.64 -8.07 8.15
N VAL A 452 7.88 -8.62 6.95
CA VAL A 452 8.55 -9.91 6.77
C VAL A 452 9.92 -9.70 6.16
N THR A 453 10.97 -10.21 6.81
CA THR A 453 12.34 -10.11 6.29
C THR A 453 13.24 -11.22 6.81
N PRO A 454 14.15 -11.78 6.00
CA PRO A 454 15.23 -12.60 6.53
C PRO A 454 16.40 -11.78 7.10
N HIS A 455 16.42 -10.47 6.89
CA HIS A 455 17.57 -9.62 7.18
C HIS A 455 17.57 -9.17 8.65
N ALA A 456 18.50 -9.69 9.46
CA ALA A 456 18.53 -9.47 10.91
C ALA A 456 18.58 -7.99 11.32
N ALA A 457 19.48 -7.19 10.72
CA ALA A 457 19.58 -5.76 11.06
C ALA A 457 18.34 -4.94 10.65
N VAL A 458 17.73 -5.25 9.49
CA VAL A 458 16.47 -4.63 9.07
C VAL A 458 15.33 -5.04 10.01
N ALA A 459 15.27 -6.31 10.43
CA ALA A 459 14.30 -6.77 11.41
C ALA A 459 14.44 -6.02 12.74
N ALA A 460 15.67 -5.86 13.25
CA ALA A 460 15.94 -5.11 14.47
C ALA A 460 15.50 -3.64 14.35
N TYR A 461 15.85 -2.97 13.24
CA TYR A 461 15.40 -1.60 12.95
C TYR A 461 13.87 -1.50 12.95
N CYS A 462 13.21 -2.40 12.23
CA CYS A 462 11.75 -2.39 12.13
C CYS A 462 11.08 -2.69 13.48
N ARG A 463 11.65 -3.55 14.33
CA ARG A 463 11.10 -3.80 15.68
C ARG A 463 11.17 -2.57 16.56
N ALA A 464 12.32 -1.89 16.54
CA ALA A 464 12.51 -0.65 17.31
C ALA A 464 11.56 0.47 16.86
N ARG A 465 11.19 0.51 15.58
CA ARG A 465 10.41 1.62 15.00
C ARG A 465 8.92 1.35 14.83
N TYR A 466 8.54 0.11 14.58
CA TYR A 466 7.16 -0.31 14.26
C TYR A 466 6.61 -1.37 15.24
N GLY A 467 7.37 -1.76 16.27
CA GLY A 467 6.92 -2.68 17.31
C GLY A 467 6.92 -4.16 16.90
N GLY A 468 6.00 -4.94 17.49
CA GLY A 468 5.98 -6.42 17.40
C GLY A 468 5.50 -7.02 16.07
N LEU A 469 5.30 -6.21 15.03
CA LEU A 469 4.75 -6.64 13.73
C LEU A 469 5.78 -7.37 12.84
N VAL A 470 7.03 -7.51 13.30
CA VAL A 470 8.15 -7.99 12.49
C VAL A 470 8.31 -9.51 12.59
N GLN A 471 8.13 -10.18 11.45
CA GLN A 471 8.46 -11.58 11.28
C GLN A 471 9.84 -11.72 10.62
N GLN A 472 10.83 -12.18 11.40
CA GLN A 472 12.14 -12.53 10.88
C GLN A 472 12.15 -13.96 10.34
N LEU A 473 12.65 -14.15 9.12
CA LEU A 473 12.85 -15.44 8.48
C LEU A 473 14.32 -15.86 8.55
N ASP A 474 14.59 -17.14 8.35
CA ASP A 474 15.96 -17.62 8.17
C ASP A 474 16.40 -17.44 6.72
N TRP A 475 17.67 -17.08 6.50
CA TRP A 475 18.25 -17.06 5.17
C TRP A 475 18.30 -18.48 4.60
N SER A 476 17.82 -18.65 3.37
CA SER A 476 17.95 -19.90 2.63
C SER A 476 19.35 -20.01 2.04
N LEU A 477 20.12 -20.96 2.55
CA LEU A 477 21.40 -21.35 1.98
C LEU A 477 21.18 -22.07 0.65
N PRO A 478 21.93 -21.74 -0.41
CA PRO A 478 21.90 -22.52 -1.64
C PRO A 478 22.39 -23.95 -1.36
N PRO A 479 22.04 -24.93 -2.22
CA PRO A 479 22.54 -26.29 -2.08
C PRO A 479 24.06 -26.30 -1.97
N LYS A 480 24.60 -27.13 -1.06
CA LYS A 480 26.05 -27.34 -0.96
C LYS A 480 26.54 -27.80 -2.32
N VAL A 481 27.41 -27.01 -2.94
CA VAL A 481 28.09 -27.43 -4.16
C VAL A 481 29.28 -28.25 -3.71
N HIS A 482 29.21 -29.57 -3.92
CA HIS A 482 30.39 -30.43 -3.89
C HIS A 482 31.23 -30.04 -5.09
N ASP A 483 32.13 -29.08 -4.87
CA ASP A 483 33.00 -28.60 -5.92
C ASP A 483 34.14 -29.60 -6.10
N THR A 484 34.05 -30.44 -7.13
CA THR A 484 35.17 -31.33 -7.49
C THR A 484 36.41 -30.53 -7.89
N SER A 485 36.31 -29.24 -8.23
CA SER A 485 37.46 -28.34 -8.38
C SER A 485 38.05 -27.81 -7.08
N HIS A 486 37.38 -27.96 -5.93
CA HIS A 486 38.04 -27.83 -4.62
C HIS A 486 38.81 -29.10 -4.23
N ASP A 487 38.44 -30.25 -4.80
CA ASP A 487 39.06 -31.56 -4.56
C ASP A 487 40.17 -31.91 -5.56
N ILE A 488 40.19 -31.31 -6.76
CA ILE A 488 41.32 -31.45 -7.70
C ILE A 488 42.45 -30.53 -7.24
N ALA A 489 43.30 -31.06 -6.36
CA ALA A 489 44.73 -30.75 -6.23
C ALA A 489 45.19 -29.41 -6.85
N HIS A 490 44.85 -28.27 -6.23
CA HIS A 490 45.66 -27.07 -6.41
C HIS A 490 46.98 -27.28 -5.67
N THR A 491 47.94 -27.77 -6.43
CA THR A 491 49.35 -27.97 -6.07
C THR A 491 49.92 -26.65 -5.49
N PHE A 492 50.16 -26.62 -4.18
CA PHE A 492 51.09 -25.73 -3.47
C PHE A 492 51.00 -24.18 -3.63
N ALA A 493 49.96 -23.60 -4.25
CA ALA A 493 49.77 -22.15 -4.21
C ALA A 493 49.04 -21.73 -2.91
N PRO A 494 49.65 -20.95 -2.00
CA PRO A 494 49.00 -20.56 -0.75
C PRO A 494 47.76 -19.71 -1.05
N ARG A 495 46.59 -20.11 -0.52
CA ARG A 495 45.34 -19.34 -0.54
C ARG A 495 45.58 -17.97 0.12
N ARG A 496 45.78 -16.92 -0.68
CA ARG A 496 46.14 -15.58 -0.18
C ARG A 496 45.19 -14.48 -0.62
N ALA A 497 44.29 -14.74 -1.56
CA ALA A 497 43.42 -13.72 -2.11
C ALA A 497 42.12 -13.56 -1.33
N VAL A 498 41.70 -12.32 -1.14
CA VAL A 498 40.40 -11.96 -0.59
C VAL A 498 39.42 -11.68 -1.72
N LEU A 499 38.20 -12.22 -1.64
CA LEU A 499 37.14 -11.88 -2.59
C LEU A 499 36.31 -10.72 -2.06
N PHE A 500 36.23 -9.63 -2.81
CA PHE A 500 35.28 -8.55 -2.61
C PHE A 500 34.09 -8.72 -3.58
N PRO A 501 32.93 -9.22 -3.10
CA PRO A 501 31.84 -9.70 -3.94
C PRO A 501 30.92 -8.56 -4.41
N ALA A 502 31.47 -7.39 -4.72
CA ALA A 502 30.70 -6.21 -5.09
C ALA A 502 31.46 -5.31 -6.08
N SER A 503 30.76 -4.33 -6.65
CA SER A 503 31.40 -3.18 -7.30
C SER A 503 32.18 -2.37 -6.25
N ALA A 504 33.33 -1.81 -6.65
CA ALA A 504 34.24 -1.04 -5.79
C ALA A 504 33.65 0.33 -5.42
N LEU A 505 32.57 0.31 -4.64
CA LEU A 505 31.78 1.47 -4.25
C LEU A 505 31.86 1.69 -2.74
N GLY A 506 31.82 2.94 -2.30
CA GLY A 506 31.90 3.34 -0.90
C GLY A 506 30.83 2.69 -0.04
N ARG A 507 29.57 2.65 -0.52
CA ARG A 507 28.45 1.99 0.20
C ARG A 507 28.63 0.48 0.38
N LYS A 508 29.54 -0.15 -0.38
CA LYS A 508 29.89 -1.56 -0.28
C LYS A 508 31.11 -1.81 0.60
N GLY A 509 31.70 -0.76 1.16
CA GLY A 509 32.87 -0.85 2.04
C GLY A 509 34.19 -0.96 1.28
N ALA A 510 34.25 -0.46 0.04
CA ALA A 510 35.43 -0.61 -0.81
C ALA A 510 36.66 0.13 -0.24
N TYR A 511 36.46 1.25 0.46
CA TYR A 511 37.54 2.02 1.08
C TYR A 511 38.20 1.23 2.21
N GLU A 512 37.40 0.57 3.05
CA GLU A 512 37.85 -0.26 4.17
C GLU A 512 38.61 -1.49 3.66
N VAL A 513 38.09 -2.16 2.62
CA VAL A 513 38.76 -3.30 1.99
C VAL A 513 40.10 -2.90 1.40
N ARG A 514 40.16 -1.77 0.67
CA ARG A 514 41.41 -1.25 0.12
C ARG A 514 42.44 -0.97 1.21
N ALA A 515 42.03 -0.30 2.29
CA ALA A 515 42.91 0.03 3.40
C ALA A 515 43.47 -1.24 4.07
N ALA A 516 42.61 -2.24 4.34
CA ALA A 516 43.02 -3.47 4.97
C ALA A 516 43.93 -4.34 4.08
N CYS A 517 43.60 -4.49 2.80
CA CYS A 517 44.43 -5.23 1.85
C CYS A 517 45.79 -4.56 1.64
N ARG A 518 45.85 -3.22 1.58
CA ARG A 518 47.12 -2.48 1.51
C ARG A 518 47.97 -2.70 2.75
N ALA A 519 47.38 -2.64 3.94
CA ALA A 519 48.09 -2.82 5.21
C ALA A 519 48.69 -4.22 5.34
N LEU A 520 48.02 -5.25 4.81
CA LEU A 520 48.43 -6.64 4.92
C LEU A 520 49.19 -7.17 3.68
N GLY A 521 49.32 -6.37 2.62
CA GLY A 521 49.90 -6.81 1.34
C GLY A 521 49.10 -7.95 0.69
N LEU A 522 47.77 -7.95 0.84
CA LEU A 522 46.92 -9.04 0.35
C LEU A 522 46.34 -8.73 -1.04
N PRO A 523 46.36 -9.70 -1.98
CA PRO A 523 45.66 -9.55 -3.23
C PRO A 523 44.14 -9.59 -3.04
N VAL A 524 43.41 -8.78 -3.82
CA VAL A 524 41.94 -8.70 -3.80
C VAL A 524 41.35 -9.02 -5.16
N ARG A 525 40.34 -9.90 -5.21
CA ARG A 525 39.55 -10.20 -6.40
C ARG A 525 38.21 -9.45 -6.33
N VAL A 526 37.86 -8.67 -7.35
CA VAL A 526 36.69 -7.76 -7.37
C VAL A 526 35.68 -8.19 -8.44
N LEU A 527 34.41 -8.40 -8.08
CA LEU A 527 33.41 -8.94 -9.01
C LEU A 527 32.56 -7.89 -9.77
N GLY A 528 32.44 -6.67 -9.25
CA GLY A 528 31.58 -5.65 -9.85
C GLY A 528 32.30 -4.73 -10.85
N GLU A 529 31.52 -4.16 -11.76
CA GLU A 529 32.02 -3.37 -12.90
C GLU A 529 32.14 -1.87 -12.58
N ALA A 530 31.47 -1.39 -11.53
CA ALA A 530 31.51 0.03 -11.14
C ALA A 530 32.59 0.28 -10.08
N SER A 531 33.12 1.50 -10.04
CA SER A 531 34.19 1.92 -9.13
C SER A 531 34.00 3.37 -8.68
N GLU A 532 34.59 3.73 -7.54
CA GLU A 532 34.78 5.11 -7.06
C GLU A 532 35.68 5.94 -8.00
N GLY A 533 36.54 5.29 -8.79
CA GLY A 533 37.47 5.92 -9.72
C GLY A 533 38.28 4.89 -10.51
N GLY A 534 38.92 5.31 -11.61
CA GLY A 534 39.71 4.42 -12.48
C GLY A 534 40.98 3.87 -11.82
N ASP A 535 41.54 4.63 -10.89
CA ASP A 535 42.77 4.33 -10.13
C ASP A 535 42.48 3.93 -8.67
N PHE A 536 41.21 3.63 -8.34
CA PHE A 536 40.78 3.44 -6.96
C PHE A 536 41.62 2.42 -6.17
N TRP A 537 42.02 1.32 -6.81
CA TRP A 537 42.81 0.24 -6.21
C TRP A 537 44.33 0.46 -6.28
N SER A 538 44.81 1.63 -6.69
CA SER A 538 46.26 1.92 -6.74
C SER A 538 46.96 1.56 -5.43
N GLY A 539 48.08 0.84 -5.50
CA GLY A 539 48.81 0.33 -4.34
C GLY A 539 48.20 -0.90 -3.66
N VAL A 540 47.27 -1.60 -4.30
CA VAL A 540 46.77 -2.93 -3.92
C VAL A 540 46.79 -3.83 -5.16
N ASP A 541 47.20 -5.09 -5.01
CA ASP A 541 47.09 -6.09 -6.08
C ASP A 541 45.62 -6.49 -6.27
N ALA A 542 44.90 -5.71 -7.08
CA ALA A 542 43.49 -5.90 -7.35
C ALA A 542 43.26 -6.44 -8.76
N SER A 543 42.52 -7.55 -8.87
CA SER A 543 42.17 -8.17 -10.14
C SER A 543 40.65 -8.40 -10.26
N PRO A 544 40.08 -8.33 -11.47
CA PRO A 544 38.69 -8.69 -11.68
C PRO A 544 38.46 -10.19 -11.40
N ALA A 545 37.36 -10.51 -10.72
CA ALA A 545 36.93 -11.88 -10.48
C ALA A 545 36.03 -12.37 -11.64
N ASP A 546 36.33 -13.54 -12.21
CA ASP A 546 35.43 -14.19 -13.16
C ASP A 546 34.13 -14.58 -12.44
N ARG A 547 32.97 -14.25 -13.02
CA ARG A 547 31.67 -14.67 -12.47
C ARG A 547 31.49 -16.18 -12.41
N ARG A 548 32.21 -16.99 -13.20
CA ARG A 548 32.14 -18.46 -13.16
C ARG A 548 33.15 -19.04 -12.17
N ASP A 549 34.37 -18.52 -12.13
CA ASP A 549 35.48 -19.01 -11.30
C ASP A 549 35.86 -18.05 -10.15
N LYS A 550 34.87 -17.40 -9.55
CA LYS A 550 35.07 -16.38 -8.50
C LYS A 550 35.67 -16.93 -7.21
N TRP A 551 35.69 -18.25 -7.04
CA TRP A 551 36.05 -18.93 -5.80
C TRP A 551 37.50 -19.44 -5.79
N ALA A 552 38.14 -19.61 -6.96
CA ALA A 552 39.50 -20.12 -7.05
C ALA A 552 40.51 -19.25 -6.29
N GLY A 553 41.34 -19.90 -5.46
CA GLY A 553 42.40 -19.25 -4.68
C GLY A 553 41.92 -18.27 -3.59
N VAL A 554 40.61 -18.20 -3.33
CA VAL A 554 40.02 -17.30 -2.33
C VAL A 554 40.15 -17.93 -0.95
N ALA A 555 40.74 -17.19 -0.01
CA ALA A 555 40.86 -17.60 1.38
C ALA A 555 39.61 -17.20 2.20
N CYS A 556 39.06 -16.01 1.95
CA CYS A 556 37.83 -15.55 2.57
C CYS A 556 37.09 -14.53 1.68
N VAL A 557 35.80 -14.36 1.94
CA VAL A 557 34.97 -13.33 1.31
C VAL A 557 34.76 -12.18 2.28
N VAL A 558 34.97 -10.94 1.82
CA VAL A 558 34.90 -9.74 2.66
C VAL A 558 33.89 -8.76 2.11
N LEU A 559 32.93 -8.33 2.93
CA LEU A 559 31.93 -7.32 2.57
C LEU A 559 31.51 -6.45 3.78
N PRO A 560 32.31 -5.45 4.19
CA PRO A 560 31.98 -4.50 5.25
C PRO A 560 31.05 -3.39 4.73
N ALA A 561 29.94 -3.79 4.10
CA ALA A 561 29.06 -2.85 3.41
C ALA A 561 28.29 -1.94 4.38
N PHE A 562 28.02 -0.70 3.97
CA PHE A 562 27.02 0.14 4.64
C PHE A 562 25.60 -0.21 4.17
N VAL A 563 25.47 -0.75 2.95
CA VAL A 563 24.18 -1.12 2.35
C VAL A 563 24.28 -2.44 1.59
N GLU A 564 23.67 -3.50 2.12
CA GLU A 564 23.51 -4.78 1.44
C GLU A 564 22.19 -5.46 1.84
N HIS A 565 21.19 -5.40 0.98
CA HIS A 565 19.88 -5.97 1.27
C HIS A 565 19.79 -7.47 0.95
N ARG A 566 20.67 -8.00 0.09
CA ARG A 566 20.49 -9.33 -0.50
C ARG A 566 21.85 -10.06 -0.61
N PRO A 567 22.39 -10.58 0.51
CA PRO A 567 23.76 -11.12 0.62
C PRO A 567 23.96 -12.50 -0.06
N ARG A 568 23.46 -12.70 -1.29
CA ARG A 568 23.46 -14.02 -1.97
C ARG A 568 24.86 -14.56 -2.23
N LEU A 569 25.81 -13.70 -2.56
CA LEU A 569 27.21 -14.12 -2.76
C LEU A 569 27.86 -14.56 -1.44
N LEU A 570 27.47 -13.95 -0.31
CA LEU A 570 27.93 -14.40 1.01
C LEU A 570 27.32 -15.77 1.36
N LEU A 571 26.01 -15.94 1.14
CA LEU A 571 25.34 -17.23 1.35
C LEU A 571 25.92 -18.35 0.45
N GLN A 572 26.31 -18.03 -0.79
CA GLN A 572 27.00 -18.96 -1.68
C GLN A 572 28.41 -19.33 -1.18
N ALA A 573 29.14 -18.38 -0.58
CA ALA A 573 30.43 -18.63 0.03
C ALA A 573 30.29 -19.58 1.24
N LEU A 574 29.33 -19.31 2.12
CA LEU A 574 29.03 -20.15 3.28
C LEU A 574 28.61 -21.57 2.89
N ALA A 575 27.78 -21.71 1.86
CA ALA A 575 27.39 -23.04 1.35
C ALA A 575 28.57 -23.85 0.77
N ARG A 576 29.68 -23.19 0.43
CA ARG A 576 30.95 -23.78 -0.01
C ARG A 576 31.97 -23.96 1.12
N GLY A 577 31.66 -23.52 2.34
CA GLY A 577 32.60 -23.51 3.46
C GLY A 577 33.66 -22.42 3.38
N VAL A 578 33.52 -21.43 2.49
CA VAL A 578 34.43 -20.28 2.45
C VAL A 578 33.99 -19.27 3.53
N PRO A 579 34.88 -18.89 4.47
CA PRO A 579 34.53 -17.97 5.54
C PRO A 579 34.18 -16.58 5.01
N VAL A 580 33.25 -15.92 5.69
CA VAL A 580 32.72 -14.61 5.35
C VAL A 580 33.00 -13.62 6.48
N LEU A 581 33.64 -12.50 6.16
CA LEU A 581 33.76 -11.34 7.02
C LEU A 581 32.85 -10.25 6.48
N CYS A 582 31.80 -9.87 7.20
CA CYS A 582 30.84 -8.89 6.69
C CYS A 582 30.31 -7.98 7.79
N SER A 583 29.68 -6.88 7.41
CA SER A 583 29.02 -5.99 8.36
C SER A 583 27.62 -6.48 8.76
N GLN A 584 27.09 -5.94 9.86
CA GLN A 584 25.72 -6.21 10.31
C GLN A 584 24.70 -5.77 9.25
N GLU A 585 25.03 -4.74 8.46
CA GLU A 585 24.25 -4.23 7.35
C GLU A 585 24.15 -5.20 6.16
N CYS A 586 24.87 -6.33 6.18
CA CYS A 586 24.64 -7.45 5.26
C CYS A 586 23.50 -8.37 5.69
N GLY A 587 23.00 -8.23 6.92
CA GLY A 587 21.85 -8.98 7.42
C GLY A 587 22.12 -10.40 7.86
N LEU A 588 23.39 -10.82 7.86
CA LEU A 588 23.86 -12.05 8.48
C LEU A 588 24.16 -11.78 9.96
N SER A 589 24.13 -12.85 10.75
CA SER A 589 24.46 -12.85 12.17
C SER A 589 25.65 -13.77 12.45
N ASP A 590 26.32 -13.53 13.57
CA ASP A 590 27.52 -14.24 14.03
C ASP A 590 27.25 -15.66 14.54
N ASP A 591 25.98 -16.03 14.75
CA ASP A 591 25.53 -17.39 15.02
C ASP A 591 25.60 -18.30 13.78
N ILE A 592 25.66 -17.74 12.58
CA ILE A 592 25.80 -18.52 11.34
C ILE A 592 27.25 -19.02 11.21
N PRO A 593 27.49 -20.34 11.17
CA PRO A 593 28.85 -20.88 11.07
C PRO A 593 29.61 -20.34 9.85
N GLY A 594 30.83 -19.86 10.08
CA GLY A 594 31.68 -19.27 9.04
C GLY A 594 31.44 -17.78 8.80
N VAL A 595 30.52 -17.14 9.50
CA VAL A 595 30.33 -15.68 9.49
C VAL A 595 31.11 -15.04 10.63
N ARG A 596 31.80 -13.94 10.31
CA ARG A 596 32.38 -13.01 11.30
C ARG A 596 31.88 -11.61 10.99
N ILE A 597 31.29 -10.97 12.00
CA ILE A 597 30.78 -9.61 11.89
C ILE A 597 31.89 -8.59 12.16
N VAL A 598 32.02 -7.60 11.29
CA VAL A 598 32.93 -6.45 11.43
C VAL A 598 32.14 -5.14 11.28
N PRO A 599 32.35 -4.11 12.11
CA PRO A 599 31.64 -2.85 11.96
C PRO A 599 31.89 -2.19 10.58
N ALA A 600 30.84 -1.71 9.93
CA ALA A 600 30.99 -0.93 8.70
C ALA A 600 31.75 0.37 8.98
N GLY A 601 32.71 0.73 8.13
CA GLY A 601 33.55 1.91 8.32
C GLY A 601 34.81 1.70 9.17
N ASP A 602 34.99 0.52 9.79
CA ASP A 602 36.14 0.24 10.64
C ASP A 602 37.19 -0.62 9.93
N ALA A 603 38.10 0.06 9.21
CA ALA A 603 39.19 -0.60 8.50
C ALA A 603 40.18 -1.30 9.44
N ALA A 604 40.37 -0.83 10.67
CA ALA A 604 41.33 -1.40 11.62
C ALA A 604 40.82 -2.74 12.17
N THR A 605 39.56 -2.80 12.58
CA THR A 605 38.91 -4.05 12.98
C THR A 605 38.85 -5.03 11.82
N LEU A 606 38.56 -4.57 10.60
CA LEU A 606 38.60 -5.42 9.40
C LEU A 606 40.00 -6.01 9.16
N THR A 607 41.04 -5.18 9.25
CA THR A 607 42.44 -5.60 9.07
C THR A 607 42.81 -6.70 10.07
N THR A 608 42.45 -6.50 11.34
CA THR A 608 42.68 -7.49 12.40
C THR A 608 41.93 -8.79 12.14
N ALA A 609 40.65 -8.69 11.75
CA ALA A 609 39.81 -9.84 11.44
C ALA A 609 40.33 -10.64 10.23
N LEU A 610 40.83 -9.95 9.20
CA LEU A 610 41.47 -10.55 8.03
C LEU A 610 42.76 -11.29 8.38
N ALA A 611 43.65 -10.66 9.14
CA ALA A 611 44.89 -11.29 9.58
C ALA A 611 44.62 -12.59 10.36
N GLN A 612 43.64 -12.58 11.27
CA GLN A 612 43.23 -13.77 12.03
C GLN A 612 42.57 -14.86 11.16
N ALA A 613 41.84 -14.48 10.11
CA ALA A 613 41.20 -15.43 9.21
C ALA A 613 42.21 -16.15 8.31
N LEU A 614 43.34 -15.51 8.00
CA LEU A 614 44.40 -16.03 7.14
C LEU A 614 45.51 -16.76 7.90
N SER A 615 45.58 -16.60 9.22
CA SER A 615 46.53 -17.32 10.08
C SER A 615 46.05 -18.70 10.52
N ARG A 616 44.84 -19.10 10.11
CA ARG A 616 44.23 -20.42 10.33
C ARG A 616 44.30 -21.22 9.04
#